data_AF-A0A4R4ITB3-F1
#
_entry.id   AF-A0A4R4ITB3-F1
#
_cell.length_a   1.000
_cell.length_b   1.000
_cell.length_c   1.000
_cell.angle_alpha   90.00
_cell.angle_beta   90.00
_cell.angle_gamma   90.00
#
_symmetry.space_group_name_H-M   'P 1'
#
loop_
_entity.id
_entity.type
_entity.pdbx_description
1 polymer ?
#
loop_
_entity_poly.entity_id
_entity_poly.type
_entity_poly.pdbx_seq_one_letter_code
_entity_poly.pdbx_strand_id
1 'polypeptide(L)'
;MKIIQRIGAVCLGWVRPSLRPLSDWLAIYKERLSLRGLKAGTLKDKYAMLGRIDSALGGIPVGSIVPHDAAQFTHAYVSAGKNSAAKSAYILLRDIFRTAQENRWITINPAEPLKSPKTPVKRVRLVLPEWQRCASFLPRICTSRYVTCHDHRSTVW
;
A
#
# COMPACT_ATOMS: atom_id res chain seq x y z
N MET A 1 24.90 -30.16 -14.71
CA MET A 1 24.23 -29.34 -15.76
C MET A 1 23.34 -28.24 -15.15
N LYS A 2 23.87 -27.33 -14.31
CA LYS A 2 23.09 -26.22 -13.69
C LYS A 2 23.69 -24.81 -13.93
N ILE A 3 24.87 -24.73 -14.54
CA ILE A 3 25.62 -23.47 -14.73
C ILE A 3 25.13 -22.72 -15.97
N ILE A 4 24.80 -23.43 -17.05
CA ILE A 4 24.34 -22.84 -18.33
C ILE A 4 22.99 -22.13 -18.16
N GLN A 5 22.10 -22.63 -17.29
CA GLN A 5 20.80 -22.00 -17.03
C GLN A 5 20.91 -20.68 -16.25
N ARG A 6 21.93 -20.53 -15.38
CA ARG A 6 22.16 -19.28 -14.64
C ARG A 6 22.77 -18.18 -15.52
N ILE A 7 23.67 -18.53 -16.44
CA ILE A 7 24.33 -17.55 -17.32
C ILE A 7 23.36 -17.01 -18.38
N GLY A 8 22.53 -17.88 -18.97
CA GLY A 8 21.52 -17.46 -19.94
C GLY A 8 20.49 -16.48 -19.36
N ALA A 9 20.08 -16.66 -18.10
CA ALA A 9 19.15 -15.76 -17.41
C ALA A 9 19.73 -14.37 -17.14
N VAL A 10 21.03 -14.28 -16.83
CA VAL A 10 21.70 -12.99 -16.59
C VAL A 10 21.86 -12.21 -17.90
N CYS A 11 22.27 -12.86 -19.00
CA CYS A 11 22.39 -12.19 -20.30
C CYS A 11 21.02 -11.81 -20.91
N LEU A 12 20.01 -12.67 -20.79
CA LEU A 12 18.64 -12.38 -21.28
C LEU A 12 17.91 -11.35 -20.42
N GLY A 13 18.19 -11.29 -19.11
CA GLY A 13 17.57 -10.32 -18.20
C GLY A 13 18.01 -8.87 -18.44
N TRP A 14 19.18 -8.64 -19.05
CA TRP A 14 19.60 -7.29 -19.48
C TRP A 14 18.93 -6.87 -20.80
N VAL A 15 18.60 -7.82 -21.66
CA VAL A 15 17.94 -7.58 -22.96
C VAL A 15 16.41 -7.50 -22.82
N ARG A 16 15.80 -8.23 -21.87
CA ARG A 16 14.35 -8.24 -21.63
C ARG A 16 14.02 -8.01 -20.14
N PRO A 17 13.68 -6.78 -19.74
CA PRO A 17 13.27 -6.46 -18.37
C PRO A 17 12.04 -7.25 -17.88
N SER A 18 11.16 -7.69 -18.78
CA SER A 18 9.96 -8.47 -18.46
C SER A 18 10.23 -9.82 -17.81
N LEU A 19 11.43 -10.39 -18.00
CA LEU A 19 11.84 -11.67 -17.41
C LEU A 19 12.44 -11.53 -16.01
N ARG A 20 12.69 -10.29 -15.55
CA ARG A 20 13.19 -10.03 -14.20
C ARG A 20 12.08 -10.23 -13.17
N PRO A 21 12.42 -10.65 -11.94
CA PRO A 21 11.45 -10.80 -10.86
C PRO A 21 10.83 -9.44 -10.50
N LEU A 22 9.61 -9.47 -9.98
CA LEU A 22 8.91 -8.27 -9.51
C LEU A 22 9.65 -7.56 -8.39
N SER A 23 10.37 -8.29 -7.54
CA SER A 23 11.21 -7.71 -6.49
C SER A 23 12.18 -6.64 -7.02
N ASP A 24 12.79 -6.88 -8.19
CA ASP A 24 13.74 -5.95 -8.81
C ASP A 24 13.04 -4.67 -9.26
N TRP A 25 11.84 -4.80 -9.83
CA TRP A 25 11.02 -3.65 -10.21
C TRP A 25 10.57 -2.86 -8.97
N LEU A 26 10.18 -3.55 -7.90
CA LEU A 26 9.73 -2.91 -6.67
C LEU A 26 10.83 -2.07 -6.01
N ALA A 27 12.10 -2.46 -6.14
CA ALA A 27 13.23 -1.64 -5.67
C ALA A 27 13.28 -0.29 -6.40
N ILE A 28 13.20 -0.31 -7.73
CA ILE A 28 13.20 0.91 -8.56
C ILE A 28 11.94 1.75 -8.30
N TYR A 29 10.79 1.10 -8.13
CA TYR A 29 9.55 1.80 -7.81
C TYR A 29 9.61 2.52 -6.46
N LYS A 30 10.29 1.95 -5.44
CA LYS A 30 10.47 2.61 -4.14
C LYS A 30 11.24 3.93 -4.27
N GLU A 31 12.30 3.97 -5.07
CA GLU A 31 13.04 5.20 -5.36
C GLU A 31 12.16 6.24 -6.06
N ARG A 32 11.36 5.82 -7.05
CA ARG A 32 10.40 6.73 -7.70
C ARG A 32 9.34 7.26 -6.75
N LEU A 33 8.93 6.44 -5.79
CA LEU A 33 7.91 6.82 -4.82
C LEU A 33 8.44 7.87 -3.83
N SER A 34 9.72 7.78 -3.43
CA SER A 34 10.34 8.75 -2.51
C SER A 34 10.47 10.14 -3.13
N LEU A 35 10.70 10.22 -4.45
CA LEU A 35 10.79 11.48 -5.20
C LEU A 35 9.47 12.25 -5.31
N ARG A 36 8.31 11.64 -4.96
CA ARG A 36 6.99 12.29 -5.08
C ARG A 36 6.67 13.30 -3.97
N GLY A 37 7.56 13.53 -3.01
CA GLY A 37 7.34 14.50 -1.93
C GLY A 37 6.18 14.14 -0.98
N LEU A 38 5.91 12.85 -0.78
CA LEU A 38 4.83 12.39 0.08
C LEU A 38 5.17 12.50 1.58
N LYS A 39 4.15 12.72 2.42
CA LYS A 39 4.30 12.72 3.88
C LYS A 39 4.88 11.38 4.37
N ALA A 40 5.76 11.44 5.38
CA ALA A 40 6.43 10.27 5.93
C ALA A 40 5.48 9.14 6.38
N GLY A 41 4.33 9.47 6.98
CA GLY A 41 3.31 8.49 7.37
C GLY A 41 2.74 7.72 6.16
N THR A 42 2.39 8.44 5.10
CA THR A 42 1.88 7.85 3.86
C THR A 42 2.94 6.98 3.17
N LEU A 43 4.21 7.40 3.18
CA LEU A 43 5.31 6.59 2.63
C LEU A 43 5.48 5.29 3.42
N LYS A 44 5.44 5.34 4.76
CA LYS A 44 5.52 4.16 5.62
C LYS A 44 4.41 3.16 5.29
N ASP A 45 3.17 3.62 5.16
CA ASP A 45 2.03 2.76 4.83
C ASP A 45 2.19 2.10 3.46
N LYS A 46 2.65 2.86 2.46
CA LYS A 46 2.92 2.34 1.12
C LYS A 46 4.06 1.32 1.14
N TYR A 47 5.17 1.60 1.82
CA TYR A 47 6.29 0.65 1.94
C TYR A 47 5.89 -0.65 2.64
N ALA A 48 5.07 -0.56 3.70
CA ALA A 48 4.52 -1.75 4.34
C ALA A 48 3.65 -2.57 3.37
N MET A 49 2.87 -1.91 2.50
CA MET A 49 2.10 -2.62 1.48
C MET A 49 3.00 -3.22 0.39
N LEU A 50 4.04 -2.50 -0.06
CA LEU A 50 5.03 -3.04 -1.00
C LEU A 50 5.71 -4.30 -0.47
N GLY A 51 6.05 -4.35 0.82
CA GLY A 51 6.60 -5.56 1.44
C GLY A 51 5.66 -6.75 1.35
N ARG A 52 4.35 -6.53 1.53
CA ARG A 52 3.33 -7.59 1.39
C ARG A 52 3.16 -8.05 -0.06
N ILE A 53 3.24 -7.13 -1.01
CA ILE A 53 3.21 -7.44 -2.45
C ILE A 53 4.45 -8.26 -2.81
N ASP A 54 5.63 -7.86 -2.34
CA ASP A 54 6.89 -8.56 -2.58
C ASP A 54 6.87 -9.99 -2.02
N SER A 55 6.35 -10.19 -0.80
CA SER A 55 6.17 -11.54 -0.24
C SER A 55 5.23 -12.43 -1.04
N ALA A 56 4.24 -11.86 -1.74
CA ALA A 56 3.23 -12.61 -2.48
C ALA A 56 3.62 -12.86 -3.96
N LEU A 57 4.19 -11.86 -4.62
CA LEU A 57 4.41 -11.83 -6.07
C LEU A 57 5.88 -11.57 -6.46
N GLY A 58 6.76 -11.26 -5.49
CA GLY A 58 8.12 -10.78 -5.74
C GLY A 58 8.99 -11.74 -6.57
N GLY A 59 8.82 -13.06 -6.37
CA GLY A 59 9.57 -14.09 -7.09
C GLY A 59 9.08 -14.36 -8.52
N ILE A 60 7.93 -13.80 -8.92
CA ILE A 60 7.34 -14.02 -10.25
C ILE A 60 7.96 -13.01 -11.23
N PRO A 61 8.34 -13.43 -12.45
CA PRO A 61 8.77 -12.48 -13.49
C PRO A 61 7.67 -11.46 -13.79
N VAL A 62 8.01 -10.17 -13.90
CA VAL A 62 7.02 -9.09 -14.05
C VAL A 62 6.11 -9.29 -15.26
N GLY A 63 6.67 -9.77 -16.38
CA GLY A 63 5.92 -10.03 -17.60
C GLY A 63 5.02 -11.27 -17.55
N SER A 64 5.21 -12.15 -16.57
CA SER A 64 4.39 -13.37 -16.39
C SER A 64 3.19 -13.14 -15.47
N ILE A 65 3.08 -11.98 -14.83
CA ILE A 65 1.98 -11.68 -13.89
C ILE A 65 0.69 -11.46 -14.68
N VAL A 66 -0.33 -12.26 -14.36
CA VAL A 66 -1.64 -12.25 -15.02
C VAL A 66 -2.63 -11.46 -14.16
N PRO A 67 -3.71 -10.87 -14.73
CA PRO A 67 -4.75 -10.23 -13.94
C PRO A 67 -5.31 -11.08 -12.79
N HIS A 68 -5.29 -12.41 -12.95
CA HIS A 68 -5.70 -13.36 -11.92
C HIS A 68 -4.85 -13.25 -10.64
N ASP A 69 -3.53 -13.12 -10.76
CA ASP A 69 -2.62 -13.05 -9.61
C ASP A 69 -2.86 -11.78 -8.79
N ALA A 70 -3.04 -10.66 -9.50
CA ALA A 70 -3.37 -9.37 -8.88
C ALA A 70 -4.79 -9.38 -8.24
N ALA A 71 -5.76 -10.06 -8.88
CA ALA A 71 -7.08 -10.26 -8.30
C ALA A 71 -7.00 -11.10 -7.02
N GLN A 72 -6.26 -12.22 -7.03
CA GLN A 72 -6.09 -13.10 -5.88
C GLN A 72 -5.50 -12.35 -4.69
N PHE A 73 -4.47 -11.53 -4.92
CA PHE A 73 -3.87 -10.71 -3.87
C PHE A 73 -4.88 -9.76 -3.22
N THR A 74 -5.67 -9.04 -4.03
CA THR A 74 -6.68 -8.11 -3.50
C THR A 74 -7.86 -8.83 -2.84
N HIS A 75 -8.30 -9.95 -3.39
CA HIS A 75 -9.39 -10.76 -2.86
C HIS A 75 -9.06 -11.36 -1.48
N ALA A 76 -7.79 -11.69 -1.20
CA ALA A 76 -7.37 -12.16 0.12
C ALA A 76 -7.67 -11.14 1.24
N TYR A 77 -7.61 -9.84 0.96
CA TYR A 77 -8.00 -8.81 1.94
C TYR A 77 -9.51 -8.64 2.05
N VAL A 78 -10.24 -8.81 0.95
CA VAL A 78 -11.70 -8.74 0.94
C VAL A 78 -12.28 -9.90 1.75
N SER A 79 -11.77 -11.12 1.57
CA SER A 79 -12.21 -12.29 2.35
C SER A 79 -11.87 -12.15 3.84
N ALA A 80 -10.76 -11.50 4.17
CA ALA A 80 -10.41 -11.15 5.55
C ALA A 80 -11.23 -9.98 6.15
N GLY A 81 -12.21 -9.43 5.41
CA GLY A 81 -13.04 -8.30 5.84
C GLY A 81 -12.34 -6.94 5.84
N LYS A 82 -11.12 -6.87 5.30
CA LYS A 82 -10.24 -5.68 5.26
C LYS A 82 -10.43 -4.88 3.97
N ASN A 83 -11.66 -4.48 3.66
CA ASN A 83 -12.03 -3.84 2.40
C ASN A 83 -11.28 -2.52 2.10
N SER A 84 -10.97 -1.72 3.12
CA SER A 84 -10.19 -0.48 2.94
C SER A 84 -8.75 -0.79 2.51
N ALA A 85 -8.12 -1.79 3.15
CA ALA A 85 -6.78 -2.24 2.78
C ALA A 85 -6.76 -2.86 1.38
N ALA A 86 -7.79 -3.64 1.01
CA ALA A 86 -7.95 -4.19 -0.33
C ALA A 86 -7.98 -3.09 -1.39
N LYS A 87 -8.72 -2.00 -1.14
CA LYS A 87 -8.80 -0.85 -2.04
C LYS A 87 -7.46 -0.12 -2.16
N SER A 88 -6.77 0.11 -1.04
CA SER A 88 -5.43 0.71 -1.04
C SER A 88 -4.41 -0.16 -1.79
N ALA A 89 -4.47 -1.48 -1.61
CA ALA A 89 -3.64 -2.43 -2.34
C ALA A 89 -3.92 -2.40 -3.85
N TYR A 90 -5.19 -2.40 -4.26
CA TYR A 90 -5.60 -2.30 -5.66
C TYR A 90 -5.05 -1.02 -6.33
N ILE A 91 -5.22 0.14 -5.68
CA ILE A 91 -4.72 1.43 -6.20
C ILE A 91 -3.19 1.39 -6.35
N LEU A 92 -2.51 0.82 -5.36
CA LEU A 92 -1.05 0.73 -5.38
C LEU A 92 -0.55 -0.22 -6.48
N LEU A 93 -1.16 -1.40 -6.64
CA LEU A 93 -0.83 -2.35 -7.72
C LEU A 93 -1.00 -1.71 -9.09
N ARG A 94 -2.10 -0.99 -9.31
CA ARG A 94 -2.34 -0.28 -10.57
C ARG A 94 -1.24 0.75 -10.87
N ASP A 95 -0.78 1.49 -9.86
CA ASP A 95 0.32 2.46 -10.01
C ASP A 95 1.69 1.80 -10.25
N ILE A 96 1.99 0.69 -9.56
CA ILE A 96 3.23 -0.08 -9.75
C ILE A 96 3.34 -0.56 -11.19
N PHE A 97 2.28 -1.17 -11.71
CA PHE A 97 2.30 -1.71 -13.08
C PHE A 97 2.17 -0.61 -14.14
N ARG A 98 1.45 0.48 -13.87
CA ARG A 98 1.44 1.65 -14.77
C ARG A 98 2.84 2.23 -14.92
N THR A 99 3.55 2.45 -13.81
CA THR A 99 4.93 2.93 -13.88
C THR A 99 5.87 1.89 -14.50
N ALA A 100 5.62 0.58 -14.31
CA ALA A 100 6.36 -0.47 -15.01
C ALA A 100 6.19 -0.37 -16.53
N GLN A 101 4.97 -0.12 -16.98
CA GLN A 101 4.63 0.05 -18.39
C GLN A 101 5.30 1.29 -18.99
N GLU A 102 5.26 2.42 -18.28
CA GLU A 102 5.95 3.66 -18.68
C GLU A 102 7.47 3.44 -18.85
N ASN A 103 8.08 2.56 -18.06
CA ASN A 103 9.50 2.21 -18.14
C ASN A 103 9.80 1.01 -19.02
N ARG A 104 8.81 0.53 -19.80
CA ARG A 104 8.95 -0.60 -20.72
C ARG A 104 9.37 -1.92 -20.07
N TRP A 105 9.03 -2.12 -18.78
CA TRP A 105 9.16 -3.42 -18.12
C TRP A 105 8.07 -4.40 -18.56
N ILE A 106 6.87 -3.86 -18.82
CA ILE A 106 5.71 -4.59 -19.32
C ILE A 106 5.05 -3.82 -20.45
N THR A 107 4.28 -4.52 -21.27
CA THR A 107 3.51 -3.92 -22.36
C THR A 107 2.09 -3.56 -21.90
N ILE A 108 1.47 -4.40 -21.07
CA ILE A 108 0.08 -4.28 -20.64
C ILE A 108 0.03 -4.36 -19.12
N ASN A 109 -0.72 -3.47 -18.48
CA ASN A 109 -0.93 -3.48 -17.04
C ASN A 109 -1.93 -4.57 -16.62
N PRO A 110 -1.52 -5.60 -15.84
CA PRO A 110 -2.41 -6.68 -15.42
C PRO A 110 -3.48 -6.24 -14.40
N ALA A 111 -3.28 -5.12 -13.69
CA ALA A 111 -4.23 -4.60 -12.71
C ALA A 111 -5.29 -3.66 -13.32
N GLU A 112 -5.13 -3.25 -14.58
CA GLU A 112 -6.08 -2.37 -15.29
C GLU A 112 -7.49 -2.96 -15.47
N PRO A 113 -7.68 -4.23 -15.86
CA PRO A 113 -9.03 -4.80 -16.02
C PRO A 113 -9.75 -5.08 -14.69
N LEU A 114 -9.06 -4.95 -13.55
CA LEU A 114 -9.63 -5.26 -12.25
C LEU A 114 -10.61 -4.18 -11.79
N LYS A 115 -11.70 -4.60 -11.17
CA LYS A 115 -12.66 -3.68 -10.56
C LYS A 115 -12.19 -3.31 -9.14
N SER A 116 -12.31 -2.03 -8.81
CA SER A 116 -12.00 -1.56 -7.45
C SER A 116 -12.93 -2.21 -6.42
N PRO A 117 -12.40 -2.75 -5.31
CA PRO A 117 -13.24 -3.38 -4.28
C PRO A 117 -14.12 -2.34 -3.58
N LYS A 118 -15.37 -2.72 -3.28
CA LYS A 118 -16.32 -1.86 -2.57
C LYS A 118 -15.93 -1.73 -1.10
N THR A 119 -15.88 -0.51 -0.59
CA THR A 119 -15.52 -0.23 0.81
C THR A 119 -16.66 0.52 1.51
N PRO A 120 -17.62 -0.19 2.13
CA PRO A 120 -18.65 0.47 2.92
C PRO A 120 -18.04 1.09 4.20
N VAL A 121 -18.52 2.27 4.58
CA VAL A 121 -18.09 2.96 5.80
C VAL A 121 -18.76 2.29 7.00
N LYS A 122 -17.97 1.64 7.87
CA LYS A 122 -18.47 0.96 9.08
C LYS A 122 -18.53 1.84 10.33
N ARG A 123 -17.79 2.95 10.35
CA ARG A 123 -17.74 3.86 11.51
C ARG A 123 -19.09 4.57 11.66
N VAL A 124 -19.64 4.55 12.87
CA VAL A 124 -20.85 5.31 13.23
C VAL A 124 -20.45 6.72 13.64
N ARG A 125 -21.35 7.70 13.42
CA ARG A 125 -21.14 9.08 13.88
C ARG A 125 -21.45 9.17 15.37
N LEU A 126 -20.58 9.82 16.12
CA LEU A 126 -20.79 10.09 17.53
C LEU A 126 -21.87 11.16 17.70
N VAL A 127 -22.92 10.88 18.49
CA VAL A 127 -23.95 11.87 18.83
C VAL A 127 -23.65 12.56 20.16
N LEU A 128 -24.22 13.75 20.38
CA LEU A 128 -23.98 14.55 21.59
C LEU A 128 -24.17 13.79 22.92
N PRO A 129 -25.25 12.99 23.14
CA PRO A 129 -25.39 12.28 24.42
C PRO A 129 -24.32 11.18 24.62
N GLU A 130 -23.87 10.53 23.55
CA GLU A 130 -22.76 9.57 23.62
C GLU A 130 -21.46 10.27 23.96
N TRP A 131 -21.22 11.45 23.36
CA TRP A 131 -20.06 12.26 23.67
C TRP A 131 -20.04 12.71 25.14
N GLN A 132 -21.17 13.20 25.66
CA GLN A 132 -21.31 13.59 27.07
C GLN A 132 -21.03 12.41 28.01
N ARG A 133 -21.53 11.21 27.67
CA ARG A 133 -21.27 9.99 28.43
C ARG A 133 -19.78 9.65 28.46
N CYS A 134 -19.11 9.66 27.30
CA CYS A 134 -17.66 9.48 27.22
C CYS A 134 -16.92 10.53 28.04
N ALA A 135 -17.27 11.82 27.89
CA ALA A 135 -16.63 12.92 28.60
C ALA A 135 -16.74 12.81 30.12
N SER A 136 -17.91 12.38 30.63
CA SER A 136 -18.12 12.17 32.07
C SER A 136 -17.24 11.06 32.66
N PHE A 137 -16.76 10.13 31.83
CA PHE A 137 -15.89 9.01 32.23
C PHE A 137 -14.39 9.36 32.18
N LEU A 138 -14.00 10.41 31.43
CA LEU A 138 -12.61 10.82 31.24
C LEU A 138 -11.86 11.41 32.46
N PRO A 139 -12.46 11.95 33.54
CA PRO A 139 -11.66 12.44 34.69
C PRO A 139 -10.88 11.33 35.43
N ARG A 140 -11.05 10.05 35.06
CA ARG A 140 -10.32 8.91 35.65
C ARG A 140 -9.09 8.44 34.86
N ILE A 141 -8.87 8.92 33.63
CA ILE A 141 -7.82 8.42 32.73
C ILE A 141 -6.71 9.47 32.52
N CYS A 142 -7.00 10.75 32.77
CA CYS A 142 -6.10 11.87 32.50
C CYS A 142 -5.24 12.30 33.71
N THR A 143 -4.76 11.38 34.56
CA THR A 143 -3.83 11.71 35.67
C THR A 143 -2.38 11.30 35.42
N SER A 144 -2.03 10.80 34.23
CA SER A 144 -0.62 10.59 33.87
C SER A 144 -0.29 11.26 32.53
N ARG A 145 0.22 12.49 32.66
CA ARG A 145 1.21 13.13 31.78
C ARG A 145 0.76 13.59 30.39
N TYR A 146 0.06 14.72 30.35
CA TYR A 146 0.26 15.77 29.32
C TYR A 146 0.23 17.12 30.04
N VAL A 147 1.39 17.76 30.22
CA VAL A 147 1.75 18.99 29.48
C VAL A 147 0.64 20.03 29.57
N THR A 148 0.89 21.02 30.43
CA THR A 148 0.22 22.32 30.56
C THR A 148 -0.62 22.70 29.34
N CYS A 149 -1.93 22.52 29.44
CA CYS A 149 -2.88 23.30 28.64
C CYS A 149 -2.72 24.75 29.10
N HIS A 150 -2.09 25.59 28.26
CA HIS A 150 -2.15 27.04 28.44
C HIS A 150 -3.62 27.46 28.36
N ASP A 151 -4.17 27.81 29.51
CA ASP A 151 -5.45 28.47 29.65
C ASP A 151 -5.34 29.86 29.01
N HIS A 152 -5.75 30.00 27.76
CA HIS A 152 -6.03 31.31 27.16
C HIS A 152 -7.50 31.65 27.43
N ARG A 153 -7.81 31.86 28.71
CA ARG A 153 -9.00 32.57 29.14
C ARG A 153 -8.58 33.65 30.12
N SER A 154 -8.12 34.77 29.57
CA SER A 154 -8.05 36.04 30.30
C SER A 154 -8.33 37.18 29.31
N THR A 155 -9.46 37.87 29.55
CA THR A 155 -9.68 39.33 29.37
C THR A 155 -9.52 39.89 27.94
N VAL A 156 -10.59 40.24 27.20
CA VAL A 156 -11.40 41.47 27.38
C VAL A 156 -10.77 42.43 28.37
N TRP A 157 -9.89 43.31 27.89
CA TRP A 157 -10.05 44.77 27.81
C TRP A 157 -9.11 45.29 26.73
#